data_AF-A0A7W2LZS7-F1
#
_entry.id   AF-A0A7W2LZS7-F1
#
_cell.length_a   1.000
_cell.length_b   1.000
_cell.length_c   1.000
_cell.angle_alpha   90.00
_cell.angle_beta   90.00
_cell.angle_gamma   90.00
#
_symmetry.space_group_name_H-M   'P 1'
#
loop_
_entity.id
_entity.type
_entity.pdbx_description
1 polymer ?
#
loop_
_entity_poly.entity_id
_entity_poly.type
_entity_poly.pdbx_seq_one_letter_code
_entity_poly.pdbx_strand_id
1 'polypeptide(L)'
;MAFDPTNPLGSSDPRDLINNASIFDRYMTDSEEIVYDRFGQPRWTPQALHNLVINAKLQIDPTVAAAKEAVNSTAQSAIAEMEQTAAELGADINTKRYATYAGEGGMLSDPQNRDNVVGIVDGDPNGALNGWYVWNNTTNEWVRFAVQPVTTADFQALAAYLKAGQAAAITHSFEDANGFLIGEMTLDQVLRMQGGLDMANGRVMQGNGILELLDPNGFVAGRIGTSDSFLGGLTWRNTNTPGIEISDESGFLLARYDGSAPASGGATPGAPIIPRLNRQQRTQIMLIIGYGQSLSRGINSLPAISTTQPYSNIMIASGTKIRNGDSGYNPSSFVPLVAKTEGTEGEDPVVGLCNGVVRRAIADGEIATDWSFLGTSPGRSARSVEELGPSSDPNAFYNKMVRYVQDTKNL
;
A
#
# COMPACT_ATOMS: atom_id res chain seq x y z
N MET A 1 10.83 -77.89 13.64
CA MET A 1 11.24 -77.36 12.33
C MET A 1 12.69 -77.71 12.11
N ALA A 2 13.00 -78.46 11.06
CA ALA A 2 14.36 -78.54 10.56
C ALA A 2 14.55 -77.37 9.60
N PHE A 3 15.61 -76.57 9.79
CA PHE A 3 16.19 -75.87 8.66
C PHE A 3 17.63 -76.34 8.46
N ASP A 4 17.90 -76.51 7.18
CA ASP A 4 18.99 -77.17 6.49
C ASP A 4 20.04 -76.12 6.03
N PRO A 5 21.15 -76.52 5.40
CA PRO A 5 22.46 -76.78 5.96
C PRO A 5 23.44 -75.60 5.77
N THR A 6 22.91 -74.39 5.55
CA THR A 6 23.67 -73.16 5.29
C THR A 6 23.32 -72.04 6.28
N ASN A 7 22.60 -72.35 7.36
CA ASN A 7 21.95 -71.35 8.23
C ASN A 7 22.14 -71.63 9.74
N PRO A 8 22.82 -70.75 10.51
CA PRO A 8 23.62 -71.16 11.68
C PRO A 8 22.88 -71.43 13.01
N LEU A 9 21.56 -71.27 13.13
CA LEU A 9 20.85 -71.33 14.41
C LEU A 9 19.67 -72.33 14.48
N GLY A 10 19.46 -73.14 13.44
CA GLY A 10 18.51 -74.26 13.52
C GLY A 10 19.03 -75.38 14.42
N SER A 11 18.22 -75.89 15.34
CA SER A 11 18.46 -77.17 16.04
C SER A 11 17.13 -77.84 16.38
N SER A 12 17.10 -79.16 16.24
CA SER A 12 15.97 -80.00 16.68
C SER A 12 16.12 -80.50 18.12
N ASP A 13 17.23 -80.19 18.79
CA ASP A 13 17.45 -80.57 20.19
C ASP A 13 16.69 -79.61 21.12
N PRO A 14 15.79 -80.09 22.00
CA PRO A 14 15.08 -79.24 22.95
C PRO A 14 16.02 -78.53 23.95
N ARG A 15 17.22 -79.06 24.22
CA ARG A 15 18.22 -78.40 25.08
C ARG A 15 18.77 -77.13 24.44
N ASP A 16 18.90 -77.13 23.12
CA ASP A 16 19.34 -75.96 22.37
C ASP A 16 18.31 -74.84 22.38
N LEU A 17 17.02 -75.19 22.39
CA LEU A 17 15.94 -74.21 22.56
C LEU A 17 16.03 -73.53 23.93
N ILE A 18 16.27 -74.30 24.99
CA ILE A 18 16.44 -73.76 26.35
C ILE A 18 17.66 -72.84 26.43
N ASN A 19 18.80 -73.27 25.85
CA ASN A 19 20.01 -72.46 25.79
C ASN A 19 19.79 -71.15 25.00
N ASN A 20 19.15 -71.23 23.83
CA ASN A 20 18.84 -70.05 23.01
C ASN A 20 17.87 -69.10 23.73
N ALA A 21 16.87 -69.63 24.44
CA ALA A 21 15.93 -68.82 25.21
C ALA A 21 16.62 -68.09 26.37
N SER A 22 17.53 -68.76 27.09
CA SER A 22 18.31 -68.12 28.16
C SER A 22 19.30 -67.07 27.63
N ILE A 23 19.95 -67.34 26.49
CA ILE A 23 20.83 -66.38 25.82
C ILE A 23 20.03 -65.18 25.31
N PHE A 24 18.83 -65.39 24.78
CA PHE A 24 17.96 -64.31 24.32
C PHE A 24 17.47 -63.45 25.49
N ASP A 25 17.10 -64.06 26.62
CA ASP A 25 16.73 -63.34 27.84
C ASP A 25 17.88 -62.43 28.32
N ARG A 26 19.10 -62.95 28.38
CA ARG A 26 20.31 -62.14 28.65
C ARG A 26 20.54 -61.07 27.60
N TYR A 27 20.39 -61.40 26.33
CA TYR A 27 20.55 -60.43 25.24
C TYR A 27 19.60 -59.23 25.38
N MET A 28 18.38 -59.45 25.90
CA MET A 28 17.37 -58.41 26.03
C MET A 28 17.41 -57.66 27.36
N THR A 29 17.91 -58.29 28.44
CA THR A 29 17.78 -57.76 29.81
C THR A 29 19.12 -57.47 30.50
N ASP A 30 20.22 -58.04 30.02
CA ASP A 30 21.52 -57.87 30.62
C ASP A 30 22.11 -56.49 30.28
N SER A 31 22.95 -55.99 31.18
CA SER A 31 23.64 -54.70 31.06
C SER A 31 24.97 -54.81 30.30
N GLU A 32 25.39 -56.03 29.97
CA GLU A 32 26.58 -56.28 29.16
C GLU A 32 26.37 -55.84 27.71
N GLU A 33 27.40 -55.27 27.08
CA GLU A 33 27.34 -54.87 25.67
C GLU A 33 27.45 -56.07 24.72
N ILE A 34 28.04 -57.16 25.19
CA ILE A 34 28.30 -58.36 24.40
C ILE A 34 27.78 -59.57 25.15
N VAL A 35 26.91 -60.34 24.50
CA VAL A 35 26.53 -61.69 24.94
C VAL A 35 27.06 -62.68 23.91
N TYR A 36 27.62 -63.80 24.37
CA TYR A 36 28.09 -64.86 23.49
C TYR A 36 26.95 -65.82 23.16
N ASP A 37 26.80 -66.15 21.88
CA ASP A 37 25.85 -67.18 21.47
C ASP A 37 26.36 -68.59 21.83
N ARG A 38 25.53 -69.61 21.57
CA ARG A 38 25.87 -71.01 21.89
C ARG A 38 27.14 -71.54 21.19
N PHE A 39 27.65 -70.84 20.18
CA PHE A 39 28.89 -71.17 19.47
C PHE A 39 30.07 -70.28 19.90
N GLY A 40 29.90 -69.47 20.95
CA GLY A 40 30.92 -68.56 21.43
C GLY A 40 31.12 -67.34 20.53
N GLN A 41 30.18 -67.01 19.64
CA GLN A 41 30.29 -65.80 18.82
C GLN A 41 29.72 -64.60 19.60
N PRO A 42 30.43 -63.46 19.64
CA PRO A 42 29.94 -62.27 20.32
C PRO A 42 28.76 -61.65 19.56
N ARG A 43 27.71 -61.27 20.29
CA ARG A 43 26.54 -60.56 19.79
C ARG A 43 26.35 -59.26 20.56
N TRP A 44 26.22 -58.16 19.83
CA TRP A 44 25.98 -56.84 20.41
C TRP A 44 24.55 -56.75 20.94
N THR A 45 24.39 -56.44 22.21
CA THR A 45 23.08 -56.30 22.85
C THR A 45 22.42 -54.96 22.48
N PRO A 46 21.11 -54.79 22.70
CA PRO A 46 20.47 -53.47 22.65
C PRO A 46 21.10 -52.47 23.62
N GLN A 47 21.69 -52.93 24.74
CA GLN A 47 22.44 -52.07 25.66
C GLN A 47 23.68 -51.46 25.00
N ALA A 48 24.41 -52.22 24.16
CA ALA A 48 25.53 -51.68 23.39
C ALA A 48 25.08 -50.58 22.42
N LEU A 49 23.95 -50.79 21.75
CA LEU A 49 23.36 -49.75 20.87
C LEU A 49 22.95 -48.52 21.68
N HIS A 50 22.34 -48.71 22.85
CA HIS A 50 21.96 -47.61 23.74
C HIS A 50 23.17 -46.79 24.20
N ASN A 51 24.24 -47.45 24.64
CA ASN A 51 25.48 -46.79 25.05
C ASN A 51 26.15 -46.07 23.87
N LEU A 52 26.12 -46.65 22.66
CA LEU A 52 26.60 -45.99 21.46
C LEU A 52 25.85 -44.68 21.19
N VAL A 53 24.52 -44.67 21.31
CA VAL A 53 23.71 -43.46 21.15
C VAL A 53 24.02 -42.43 22.23
N ILE A 54 24.16 -42.84 23.49
CA ILE A 54 24.55 -41.94 24.60
C ILE A 54 25.90 -41.30 24.30
N ASN A 55 26.90 -42.10 23.95
CA ASN A 55 28.26 -41.62 23.68
C ASN A 55 28.29 -40.70 22.46
N ALA A 56 27.57 -41.04 21.39
CA ALA A 56 27.43 -40.17 20.22
C ALA A 56 26.79 -38.83 20.60
N LYS A 57 25.73 -38.85 21.41
CA LYS A 57 25.07 -37.63 21.90
C LYS A 57 26.02 -36.76 22.74
N LEU A 58 26.78 -37.38 23.66
CA LEU A 58 27.78 -36.69 24.48
C LEU A 58 28.90 -36.05 23.66
N GLN A 59 29.22 -36.55 22.47
CA GLN A 59 30.21 -35.96 21.57
C GLN A 59 29.61 -34.89 20.65
N ILE A 60 28.39 -35.10 20.16
CA ILE A 60 27.72 -34.19 19.22
C ILE A 60 27.25 -32.92 19.93
N ASP A 61 26.60 -33.03 21.08
CA ASP A 61 26.03 -31.88 21.82
C ASP A 61 27.07 -30.76 22.09
N PRO A 62 28.28 -31.03 22.62
CA PRO A 62 29.28 -29.97 22.84
C PRO A 62 29.82 -29.39 21.53
N THR A 63 29.93 -30.20 20.48
CA THR A 63 30.38 -29.74 19.15
C THR A 63 29.36 -28.76 18.55
N VAL A 64 28.07 -29.08 18.64
CA VAL A 64 26.99 -28.21 18.17
C VAL A 64 26.93 -26.92 19.00
N ALA A 65 27.10 -27.02 20.32
CA ALA A 65 27.13 -25.85 21.20
C ALA A 65 28.28 -24.89 20.84
N ALA A 66 29.50 -25.41 20.66
CA ALA A 66 30.67 -24.63 20.28
C ALA A 66 30.50 -23.98 18.89
N ALA A 67 29.96 -24.71 17.91
CA ALA A 67 29.68 -24.17 16.58
C ALA A 67 28.65 -23.02 16.63
N LYS A 68 27.59 -23.18 17.42
CA LYS A 68 26.57 -22.15 17.62
C LYS A 68 27.15 -20.89 18.26
N GLU A 69 28.01 -21.04 19.27
CA GLU A 69 28.68 -19.92 19.91
C GLU A 69 29.61 -19.17 18.95
N ALA A 70 30.42 -19.89 18.17
CA ALA A 70 31.31 -19.30 17.18
C ALA A 70 30.54 -18.51 16.10
N VAL A 71 29.43 -19.07 15.58
CA VAL A 71 28.57 -18.39 14.61
C VAL A 71 27.93 -17.14 15.23
N ASN A 72 27.40 -17.24 16.44
CA ASN A 72 26.78 -16.11 17.13
C ASN A 72 27.78 -14.99 17.43
N SER A 73 28.99 -15.33 17.88
CA SER A 73 30.05 -14.35 18.15
C SER A 73 30.47 -13.63 16.87
N THR A 74 30.66 -14.37 15.77
CA THR A 74 31.00 -13.79 14.47
C THR A 74 29.89 -12.86 13.96
N ALA A 75 28.63 -13.29 14.08
CA ALA A 75 27.49 -12.47 13.68
C ALA A 75 27.39 -11.18 14.52
N GLN A 76 27.61 -11.27 15.83
CA GLN A 76 27.60 -10.09 16.72
C GLN A 76 28.73 -9.11 16.37
N SER A 77 29.94 -9.60 16.09
CA SER A 77 31.05 -8.74 15.66
C SER A 77 30.75 -8.04 14.33
N ALA A 78 30.19 -8.77 13.36
CA ALA A 78 29.79 -8.18 12.08
C ALA A 78 28.70 -7.12 12.23
N ILE A 79 27.70 -7.36 13.09
CA ILE A 79 26.65 -6.37 13.40
C ILE A 79 27.28 -5.12 14.01
N ALA A 80 28.18 -5.26 14.98
CA ALA A 80 28.85 -4.12 15.61
C ALA A 80 29.67 -3.29 14.60
N GLU A 81 30.39 -3.94 13.68
CA GLU A 81 31.14 -3.26 12.62
C GLU A 81 30.21 -2.52 11.64
N MET A 82 29.08 -3.13 11.27
CA MET A 82 28.08 -2.49 10.43
C MET A 82 27.41 -1.30 11.11
N GLU A 83 27.08 -1.39 12.40
CA GLU A 83 26.51 -0.29 13.18
C GLU A 83 27.50 0.87 13.31
N GLN A 84 28.77 0.58 13.56
CA GLN A 84 29.82 1.59 13.57
C GLN A 84 29.96 2.27 12.20
N THR A 85 30.05 1.49 11.12
CA THR A 85 30.15 2.01 9.75
C THR A 85 28.94 2.87 9.40
N ALA A 86 27.73 2.46 9.79
CA ALA A 86 26.51 3.23 9.55
C ALA A 86 26.49 4.55 10.34
N ALA A 87 26.98 4.55 11.58
CA ALA A 87 27.12 5.77 12.38
C ALA A 87 28.15 6.73 11.78
N GLU A 88 29.29 6.21 11.32
CA GLU A 88 30.34 6.98 10.64
C GLU A 88 29.82 7.58 9.33
N LEU A 89 29.11 6.80 8.50
CA LEU A 89 28.50 7.29 7.27
C LEU A 89 27.41 8.33 7.56
N GLY A 90 26.50 8.08 8.51
CA GLY A 90 25.39 8.98 8.83
C GLY A 90 25.84 10.35 9.34
N ALA A 91 26.99 10.43 10.00
CA ALA A 91 27.62 11.70 10.37
C ALA A 91 28.23 12.46 9.18
N ASP A 92 28.52 11.75 8.08
CA ASP A 92 29.40 12.20 6.99
C ASP A 92 28.65 12.64 5.71
N ILE A 93 27.41 12.18 5.49
CA ILE A 93 26.63 12.53 4.27
C ILE A 93 25.74 13.78 4.41
N ASN A 94 25.69 14.42 5.59
CA ASN A 94 24.72 15.46 5.85
C ASN A 94 25.26 16.86 5.57
N THR A 95 24.46 17.65 4.84
CA THR A 95 24.53 19.11 4.90
C THR A 95 24.37 19.54 6.36
N LYS A 96 25.40 20.15 6.93
CA LYS A 96 25.37 20.63 8.31
C LYS A 96 24.65 21.97 8.38
N ARG A 97 23.91 22.22 9.46
CA ARG A 97 23.21 23.48 9.69
C ARG A 97 23.67 24.08 11.01
N TYR A 98 24.04 25.35 10.98
CA TYR A 98 24.57 26.10 12.11
C TYR A 98 23.71 27.33 12.36
N ALA A 99 23.48 27.63 13.64
CA ALA A 99 22.78 28.85 14.01
C ALA A 99 23.64 30.10 13.78
N THR A 100 24.97 30.02 13.98
CA THR A 100 25.90 31.14 13.80
C THR A 100 27.13 30.73 12.98
N TYR A 101 27.74 31.69 12.30
CA TYR A 101 28.98 31.50 11.55
C TYR A 101 30.18 31.33 12.51
N ALA A 102 30.24 32.16 13.55
CA ALA A 102 31.31 32.16 14.54
C ALA A 102 30.79 31.86 15.97
N GLY A 103 31.71 31.55 16.88
CA GLY A 103 31.42 31.26 18.30
C GLY A 103 31.41 29.76 18.63
N GLU A 104 31.19 29.45 19.91
CA GLU A 104 31.05 28.08 20.40
C GLU A 104 29.78 27.45 19.82
N GLY A 105 29.93 26.33 19.09
CA GLY A 105 28.83 25.72 18.34
C GLY A 105 28.51 26.41 17.01
N GLY A 106 29.27 27.45 16.65
CA GLY A 106 29.22 28.08 15.32
C GLY A 106 30.04 27.30 14.30
N MET A 107 29.77 27.52 13.01
CA MET A 107 30.38 26.77 11.91
C MET A 107 31.92 26.77 11.94
N LEU A 108 32.56 27.89 12.28
CA LEU A 108 34.03 27.99 12.39
C LEU A 108 34.64 27.09 13.47
N SER A 109 33.86 26.64 14.45
CA SER A 109 34.32 25.73 15.50
C SER A 109 34.19 24.24 15.13
N ASP A 110 33.63 23.92 13.97
CA ASP A 110 33.42 22.56 13.47
C ASP A 110 34.30 22.30 12.23
N PRO A 111 35.59 21.96 12.41
CA PRO A 111 36.46 21.58 11.30
C PRO A 111 36.04 20.23 10.71
N GLN A 112 36.11 20.10 9.39
CA GLN A 112 35.79 18.84 8.70
C GLN A 112 37.07 18.11 8.26
N ASN A 113 36.97 16.80 8.13
CA ASN A 113 38.06 15.94 7.67
C ASN A 113 38.03 15.66 6.15
N ARG A 114 37.02 16.19 5.44
CA ARG A 114 36.78 15.94 4.02
C ARG A 114 36.48 17.24 3.29
N ASP A 115 36.96 17.31 2.07
CA ASP A 115 36.67 18.41 1.16
C ASP A 115 35.21 18.35 0.69
N ASN A 116 34.61 19.50 0.39
CA ASN A 116 33.27 19.62 -0.17
C ASN A 116 32.09 19.30 0.77
N VAL A 117 32.31 19.23 2.09
CA VAL A 117 31.21 19.19 3.06
C VAL A 117 30.44 20.51 3.00
N VAL A 118 29.12 20.45 2.91
CA VAL A 118 28.26 21.65 2.81
C VAL A 118 27.73 22.04 4.18
N GLY A 119 27.90 23.32 4.54
CA GLY A 119 27.37 23.94 5.76
C GLY A 119 26.38 25.05 5.41
N ILE A 120 25.30 25.17 6.18
CA ILE A 120 24.31 26.23 6.06
C ILE A 120 24.29 27.05 7.35
N VAL A 121 24.46 28.36 7.25
CA VAL A 121 24.27 29.31 8.35
C VAL A 121 23.02 30.14 8.06
N ASP A 122 22.05 30.16 8.97
CA ASP A 122 20.78 30.89 8.72
C ASP A 122 20.18 31.62 9.93
N GLY A 123 20.89 31.64 11.06
CA GLY A 123 20.49 32.35 12.27
C GLY A 123 21.52 33.35 12.78
N ASP A 124 22.56 33.68 11.99
CA ASP A 124 23.63 34.55 12.46
C ASP A 124 23.09 35.97 12.67
N PRO A 125 23.40 36.64 13.80
CA PRO A 125 23.02 38.03 14.04
C PRO A 125 23.48 38.98 12.93
N ASN A 126 24.59 38.67 12.27
CA ASN A 126 25.02 39.34 11.06
C ASN A 126 24.50 38.58 9.83
N GLY A 127 23.41 39.08 9.26
CA GLY A 127 22.79 38.47 8.08
C GLY A 127 23.69 38.33 6.85
N ALA A 128 24.81 39.08 6.75
CA ALA A 128 25.79 38.91 5.68
C ALA A 128 26.57 37.58 5.77
N LEU A 129 26.60 36.97 6.95
CA LEU A 129 27.22 35.66 7.22
C LEU A 129 26.24 34.49 7.09
N ASN A 130 24.95 34.78 6.86
CA ASN A 130 24.00 33.73 6.51
C ASN A 130 24.25 33.29 5.06
N GLY A 131 24.21 31.98 4.82
CA GLY A 131 24.45 31.41 3.51
C GLY A 131 24.98 29.98 3.55
N TRP A 132 25.31 29.50 2.37
CA TRP A 132 25.87 28.20 2.11
C TRP A 132 27.40 28.30 2.00
N TYR A 133 28.06 27.36 2.65
CA TYR A 133 29.49 27.26 2.77
C TYR A 133 29.93 25.85 2.40
N VAL A 134 31.19 25.73 2.01
CA VAL A 134 31.84 24.47 1.69
C VAL A 134 33.15 24.38 2.46
N TRP A 135 33.42 23.23 3.09
CA TRP A 135 34.71 23.02 3.73
C TRP A 135 35.79 22.81 2.67
N ASN A 136 36.86 23.59 2.76
CA ASN A 136 38.06 23.44 1.94
C ASN A 136 39.17 22.79 2.79
N ASN A 137 39.51 21.54 2.45
CA ASN A 137 40.49 20.77 3.22
C ASN A 137 41.94 21.22 2.97
N THR A 138 42.20 21.97 1.90
CA THR A 138 43.54 22.52 1.61
C THR A 138 43.83 23.71 2.52
N THR A 139 42.83 24.56 2.76
CA THR A 139 42.97 25.74 3.61
C THR A 139 42.52 25.51 5.05
N ASN A 140 41.83 24.39 5.33
CA ASN A 140 41.19 24.08 6.61
C ASN A 140 40.20 25.18 7.03
N GLU A 141 39.42 25.68 6.08
CA GLU A 141 38.47 26.77 6.30
C GLU A 141 37.14 26.51 5.60
N TRP A 142 36.07 27.07 6.16
CA TRP A 142 34.76 27.16 5.52
C TRP A 142 34.76 28.29 4.50
N VAL A 143 34.55 27.96 3.23
CA VAL A 143 34.51 28.91 2.11
C VAL A 143 33.06 29.15 1.71
N ARG A 144 32.64 30.41 1.67
CA ARG A 144 31.27 30.78 1.25
C ARG A 144 31.10 30.54 -0.25
N PHE A 145 29.98 29.98 -0.70
CA PHE A 145 29.70 29.88 -2.13
C PHE A 145 29.57 31.26 -2.77
N ALA A 146 30.15 31.41 -3.97
CA ALA A 146 30.05 32.64 -4.76
C ALA A 146 28.59 32.91 -5.19
N VAL A 147 27.83 31.86 -5.48
CA VAL A 147 26.40 31.92 -5.80
C VAL A 147 25.63 31.34 -4.62
N GLN A 148 24.86 32.19 -3.95
CA GLN A 148 23.98 31.78 -2.86
C GLN A 148 22.61 31.38 -3.42
N PRO A 149 21.92 30.39 -2.82
CA PRO A 149 20.54 30.10 -3.18
C PRO A 149 19.66 31.34 -3.00
N VAL A 150 18.70 31.51 -3.90
CA VAL A 150 17.70 32.58 -3.84
C VAL A 150 16.98 32.51 -2.49
N THR A 151 16.92 33.64 -1.79
CA THR A 151 16.15 33.70 -0.54
C THR A 151 14.66 33.72 -0.84
N THR A 152 13.83 33.32 0.13
CA THR A 152 12.37 33.43 0.01
C THR A 152 11.93 34.86 -0.34
N ALA A 153 12.62 35.87 0.19
CA ALA A 153 12.33 37.27 -0.11
C ALA A 153 12.64 37.63 -1.58
N ASP A 154 13.78 37.18 -2.11
CA ASP A 154 14.16 37.40 -3.51
C ASP A 154 13.17 36.70 -4.46
N PHE A 155 12.76 35.47 -4.13
CA PHE A 155 11.75 34.75 -4.88
C PHE A 155 10.40 35.47 -4.86
N GLN A 156 9.97 35.95 -3.69
CA GLN A 156 8.72 36.71 -3.56
C GLN A 156 8.76 38.03 -4.32
N ALA A 157 9.89 38.74 -4.33
CA ALA A 157 10.06 39.97 -5.11
C ALA A 157 9.96 39.68 -6.62
N LEU A 158 10.60 38.61 -7.10
CA LEU A 158 10.47 38.18 -8.50
C LEU A 158 9.04 37.76 -8.83
N ALA A 159 8.39 36.99 -7.97
CA ALA A 159 7.00 36.57 -8.13
C ALA A 159 6.02 37.77 -8.14
N ALA A 160 6.28 38.78 -7.32
CA ALA A 160 5.51 40.02 -7.31
C ALA A 160 5.73 40.84 -8.59
N TYR A 161 6.97 40.89 -9.11
CA TYR A 161 7.28 41.54 -10.38
C TYR A 161 6.58 40.85 -11.56
N LEU A 162 6.59 39.51 -11.60
CA LEU A 162 5.88 38.72 -12.61
C LEU A 162 4.35 38.90 -12.52
N LYS A 163 3.79 38.99 -11.29
CA LYS A 163 2.36 39.31 -11.09
C LYS A 163 2.01 40.74 -11.52
N ALA A 164 2.88 41.72 -11.27
CA ALA A 164 2.66 43.11 -11.67
C ALA A 164 2.75 43.29 -13.19
N GLY A 165 3.63 42.52 -13.86
CA GLY A 165 3.68 42.43 -15.33
C GLY A 165 2.47 41.72 -15.97
N GLN A 166 1.66 41.02 -15.16
CA GLN A 166 0.38 40.42 -15.56
C GLN A 166 -0.85 41.29 -15.22
N ALA A 167 -0.68 42.57 -14.90
CA ALA A 167 -1.79 43.52 -15.00
C ALA A 167 -2.16 43.63 -16.49
N ALA A 168 -3.03 42.72 -16.93
CA ALA A 168 -3.38 42.53 -18.34
C ALA A 168 -3.84 43.87 -18.92
N ALA A 169 -3.06 44.42 -19.85
CA ALA A 169 -3.41 45.69 -20.46
C ALA A 169 -4.80 45.56 -21.10
N ILE A 170 -5.69 46.47 -20.70
CA ILE A 170 -7.06 46.55 -21.19
C ILE A 170 -6.97 46.88 -22.68
N THR A 171 -7.42 45.95 -23.52
CA THR A 171 -7.41 46.15 -24.97
C THR A 171 -8.65 46.88 -25.45
N HIS A 172 -9.81 46.66 -24.81
CA HIS A 172 -11.07 47.32 -25.16
C HIS A 172 -11.92 47.55 -23.91
N SER A 173 -12.57 48.71 -23.82
CA SER A 173 -13.60 49.03 -22.82
C SER A 173 -14.97 49.17 -23.49
N PHE A 174 -16.01 48.79 -22.76
CA PHE A 174 -17.40 48.96 -23.15
C PHE A 174 -18.04 49.93 -22.15
N GLU A 175 -18.64 51.00 -22.65
CA GLU A 175 -19.30 52.02 -21.83
C GLU A 175 -20.78 52.13 -22.22
N ASP A 176 -21.63 52.48 -21.27
CA ASP A 176 -23.03 52.80 -21.56
C ASP A 176 -23.17 54.21 -22.18
N ALA A 177 -24.41 54.60 -22.51
CA ALA A 177 -24.69 55.91 -23.12
C ALA A 177 -24.36 57.11 -22.21
N ASN A 178 -24.11 56.88 -20.91
CA ASN A 178 -23.72 57.89 -19.94
C ASN A 178 -22.21 57.84 -19.62
N GLY A 179 -21.43 56.97 -20.26
CA GLY A 179 -20.00 56.81 -20.04
C GLY A 179 -19.61 55.93 -18.85
N PHE A 180 -20.54 55.15 -18.28
CA PHE A 180 -20.21 54.19 -17.23
C PHE A 180 -19.62 52.92 -17.85
N LEU A 181 -18.47 52.48 -17.31
CA LEU A 181 -17.82 51.24 -17.72
C LEU A 181 -18.71 50.03 -17.39
N ILE A 182 -19.19 49.34 -18.42
CA ILE A 182 -20.02 48.13 -18.29
C ILE A 182 -19.20 46.85 -18.51
N GLY A 183 -18.01 46.94 -19.11
CA GLY A 183 -17.06 45.83 -19.16
C GLY A 183 -15.72 46.17 -19.79
N GLU A 184 -14.75 45.27 -19.60
CA GLU A 184 -13.40 45.35 -20.15
C GLU A 184 -12.99 44.01 -20.78
N MET A 185 -12.25 44.06 -21.88
CA MET A 185 -11.61 42.89 -22.50
C MET A 185 -10.09 43.03 -22.39
N THR A 186 -9.47 42.05 -21.73
CA THR A 186 -8.02 42.00 -21.55
C THR A 186 -7.32 41.35 -22.75
N LEU A 187 -6.00 41.54 -22.88
CA LEU A 187 -5.16 40.86 -23.87
C LEU A 187 -5.29 39.33 -23.88
N ASP A 188 -5.65 38.74 -22.73
CA ASP A 188 -5.86 37.30 -22.58
C ASP A 188 -7.26 36.85 -23.03
N GLN A 189 -8.01 37.73 -23.72
CA GLN A 189 -9.36 37.52 -24.22
C GLN A 189 -10.39 37.21 -23.11
N VAL A 190 -10.13 37.71 -21.90
CA VAL A 190 -11.06 37.60 -20.77
C VAL A 190 -11.96 38.82 -20.79
N LEU A 191 -13.27 38.59 -20.89
CA LEU A 191 -14.30 39.62 -20.78
C LEU A 191 -14.74 39.72 -19.30
N ARG A 192 -14.60 40.90 -18.71
CA ARG A 192 -15.09 41.20 -17.36
C ARG A 192 -16.22 42.21 -17.46
N MET A 193 -17.39 41.91 -16.90
CA MET A 193 -18.54 42.83 -16.92
C MET A 193 -18.88 43.29 -15.51
N GLN A 194 -19.09 44.60 -15.31
CA GLN A 194 -19.63 45.09 -14.04
C GLN A 194 -21.16 44.92 -14.04
N GLY A 195 -21.68 44.13 -13.09
CA GLY A 195 -23.14 44.06 -12.85
C GLY A 195 -23.81 42.68 -12.95
N GLY A 196 -23.09 41.57 -12.78
CA GLY A 196 -23.72 40.28 -12.45
C GLY A 196 -23.50 39.13 -13.43
N LEU A 197 -22.68 39.31 -14.46
CA LEU A 197 -22.09 38.19 -15.19
C LEU A 197 -20.60 38.10 -14.86
N ASP A 198 -20.31 37.78 -13.61
CA ASP A 198 -18.94 37.52 -13.17
C ASP A 198 -18.57 36.09 -13.61
N MET A 199 -18.13 35.92 -14.86
CA MET A 199 -17.48 34.68 -15.29
C MET A 199 -16.11 34.64 -14.61
N ALA A 200 -16.10 34.34 -13.31
CA ALA A 200 -14.97 34.58 -12.42
C ALA A 200 -13.64 33.97 -12.90
N ASN A 201 -13.66 33.06 -13.88
CA ASN A 201 -12.54 32.68 -14.76
C ASN A 201 -13.00 32.03 -16.10
N GLY A 202 -14.25 32.25 -16.53
CA GLY A 202 -14.79 31.60 -17.73
C GLY A 202 -14.50 32.39 -19.01
N ARG A 203 -14.57 31.75 -20.18
CA ARG A 203 -14.31 32.39 -21.48
C ARG A 203 -15.53 32.36 -22.38
N VAL A 204 -15.72 33.40 -23.18
CA VAL A 204 -16.68 33.39 -24.30
C VAL A 204 -15.87 33.28 -25.58
N MET A 205 -16.09 32.22 -26.37
CA MET A 205 -15.39 32.00 -27.63
C MET A 205 -16.37 31.99 -28.80
N GLN A 206 -15.99 32.66 -29.89
CA GLN A 206 -16.69 32.57 -31.17
C GLN A 206 -15.80 31.82 -32.16
N GLY A 207 -16.30 30.72 -32.73
CA GLY A 207 -15.60 29.93 -33.73
C GLY A 207 -16.58 29.27 -34.70
N ASN A 208 -16.30 29.32 -36.01
CA ASN A 208 -17.12 28.70 -37.07
C ASN A 208 -18.65 28.98 -36.97
N GLY A 209 -19.03 30.19 -36.57
CA GLY A 209 -20.45 30.59 -36.46
C GLY A 209 -21.17 30.11 -35.19
N ILE A 210 -20.43 29.60 -34.21
CA ILE A 210 -20.93 29.11 -32.92
C ILE A 210 -20.39 30.00 -31.80
N LEU A 211 -21.22 30.26 -30.78
CA LEU A 211 -20.83 30.94 -29.54
C LEU A 211 -20.73 29.91 -28.40
N GLU A 212 -19.60 29.85 -27.71
CA GLU A 212 -19.35 28.92 -26.60
C GLU A 212 -19.04 29.68 -25.30
N LEU A 213 -19.58 29.18 -24.20
CA LEU A 213 -19.30 29.59 -22.84
C LEU A 213 -18.46 28.51 -22.19
N LEU A 214 -17.22 28.83 -21.80
CA LEU A 214 -16.29 27.89 -21.20
C LEU A 214 -16.11 28.17 -19.71
N ASP A 215 -15.93 27.11 -18.93
CA ASP A 215 -15.52 27.16 -17.54
C ASP A 215 -14.00 27.48 -17.42
N PRO A 216 -13.48 27.70 -16.19
CA PRO A 216 -12.07 28.01 -15.96
C PRO A 216 -11.09 26.92 -16.40
N ASN A 217 -11.55 25.68 -16.57
CA ASN A 217 -10.74 24.54 -16.98
C ASN A 217 -10.81 24.31 -18.50
N GLY A 218 -11.58 25.12 -19.23
CA GLY A 218 -11.76 25.01 -20.68
C GLY A 218 -12.87 24.05 -21.13
N PHE A 219 -13.76 23.61 -20.22
CA PHE A 219 -14.94 22.82 -20.59
C PHE A 219 -16.08 23.73 -21.07
N VAL A 220 -16.80 23.31 -22.11
CA VAL A 220 -17.95 24.07 -22.64
C VAL A 220 -19.15 23.90 -21.71
N ALA A 221 -19.49 24.95 -20.96
CA ALA A 221 -20.64 25.02 -20.07
C ALA A 221 -21.94 25.41 -20.81
N GLY A 222 -21.83 26.00 -21.99
CA GLY A 222 -22.97 26.30 -22.86
C GLY A 222 -22.54 26.62 -24.29
N ARG A 223 -23.41 26.33 -25.24
CA ARG A 223 -23.19 26.57 -26.67
C ARG A 223 -24.46 27.14 -27.30
N ILE A 224 -24.28 28.15 -28.15
CA ILE A 224 -25.33 28.63 -29.06
C ILE A 224 -24.84 28.43 -30.48
N GLY A 225 -25.48 27.52 -31.20
CA GLY A 225 -25.14 27.13 -32.58
C GLY A 225 -26.37 27.02 -33.47
N THR A 226 -26.15 27.04 -34.79
CA THR A 226 -27.22 27.00 -35.80
C THR A 226 -27.91 25.65 -35.93
N SER A 227 -27.19 24.56 -35.62
CA SER A 227 -27.71 23.19 -35.64
C SER A 227 -28.21 22.77 -34.26
N ASP A 228 -27.33 22.91 -33.26
CA ASP A 228 -27.61 22.55 -31.87
C ASP A 228 -27.13 23.68 -30.94
N SER A 229 -27.89 23.93 -29.90
CA SER A 229 -27.54 24.80 -28.79
C SER A 229 -27.75 24.05 -27.48
N PHE A 230 -26.88 24.23 -26.48
CA PHE A 230 -27.13 23.67 -25.16
C PHE A 230 -26.78 24.65 -24.04
N LEU A 231 -27.58 24.63 -22.98
CA LEU A 231 -27.37 25.46 -21.80
C LEU A 231 -27.81 24.69 -20.55
N GLY A 232 -26.88 24.50 -19.61
CA GLY A 232 -27.19 23.87 -18.32
C GLY A 232 -27.78 22.46 -18.45
N GLY A 233 -27.27 21.67 -19.40
CA GLY A 233 -27.74 20.30 -19.66
C GLY A 233 -29.02 20.20 -20.49
N LEU A 234 -29.59 21.30 -20.99
CA LEU A 234 -30.68 21.28 -21.96
C LEU A 234 -30.13 21.47 -23.36
N THR A 235 -30.47 20.59 -24.29
CA THR A 235 -30.12 20.65 -25.71
C THR A 235 -31.32 21.05 -26.54
N TRP A 236 -31.18 22.12 -27.32
CA TRP A 236 -32.11 22.57 -28.35
C TRP A 236 -31.54 22.21 -29.71
N ARG A 237 -32.28 21.43 -30.49
CA ARG A 237 -31.86 21.02 -31.83
C ARG A 237 -32.94 21.29 -32.86
N ASN A 238 -32.51 21.74 -34.03
CA ASN A 238 -33.34 21.70 -35.23
C ASN A 238 -33.28 20.28 -35.79
N THR A 239 -34.43 19.62 -35.92
CA THR A 239 -34.48 18.29 -36.54
C THR A 239 -34.87 18.38 -38.01
N ASN A 240 -34.69 17.28 -38.75
CA ASN A 240 -35.10 17.20 -40.15
C ASN A 240 -36.63 17.24 -40.33
N THR A 241 -37.39 17.05 -39.25
CA THR A 241 -38.81 17.37 -39.18
C THR A 241 -38.99 18.85 -38.76
N PRO A 242 -39.89 19.61 -39.39
CA PRO A 242 -40.10 21.02 -39.04
C PRO A 242 -40.37 21.19 -37.54
N GLY A 243 -39.50 21.89 -36.81
CA GLY A 243 -39.70 22.17 -35.39
C GLY A 243 -38.43 22.16 -34.55
N ILE A 244 -38.58 22.59 -33.29
CA ILE A 244 -37.51 22.61 -32.28
C ILE A 244 -37.75 21.48 -31.29
N GLU A 245 -36.72 20.67 -31.06
CA GLU A 245 -36.70 19.67 -29.98
C GLU A 245 -35.85 20.17 -28.82
N ILE A 246 -36.42 20.10 -27.61
CA ILE A 246 -35.74 20.37 -26.34
C ILE A 246 -35.54 19.03 -25.67
N SER A 247 -34.29 18.67 -25.42
CA SER A 247 -33.91 17.45 -24.71
C SER A 247 -33.01 17.76 -23.52
N ASP A 248 -32.93 16.87 -22.56
CA ASP A 248 -31.91 16.95 -21.51
C ASP A 248 -30.55 16.38 -21.98
N GLU A 249 -29.56 16.39 -21.10
CA GLU A 249 -28.19 15.91 -21.35
C GLU A 249 -28.12 14.40 -21.64
N SER A 250 -29.18 13.66 -21.28
CA SER A 250 -29.34 12.23 -21.54
C SER A 250 -30.09 11.96 -22.86
N GLY A 251 -30.49 13.00 -23.59
CA GLY A 251 -31.23 12.92 -24.84
C GLY A 251 -32.73 12.66 -24.68
N PHE A 252 -33.28 12.80 -23.47
CA PHE A 252 -34.72 12.67 -23.24
C PHE A 252 -35.46 13.89 -23.77
N LEU A 253 -36.46 13.68 -24.63
CA LEU A 253 -37.26 14.76 -25.21
C LEU A 253 -38.21 15.35 -24.15
N LEU A 254 -37.95 16.58 -23.73
CA LEU A 254 -38.76 17.33 -22.78
C LEU A 254 -39.90 18.08 -23.47
N ALA A 255 -39.63 18.61 -24.67
CA ALA A 255 -40.62 19.32 -25.46
C ALA A 255 -40.27 19.26 -26.95
N ARG A 256 -41.31 19.29 -27.78
CA ARG A 256 -41.19 19.44 -29.23
C ARG A 256 -42.21 20.46 -29.71
N TYR A 257 -41.73 21.43 -30.48
CA TYR A 257 -42.55 22.48 -31.08
C TYR A 257 -42.49 22.33 -32.60
N ASP A 258 -43.41 21.55 -33.17
CA ASP A 258 -43.49 21.25 -34.61
C ASP A 258 -44.87 21.59 -35.22
N GLY A 259 -45.68 22.35 -34.49
CA GLY A 259 -47.05 22.70 -34.91
C GLY A 259 -48.08 21.58 -34.70
N SER A 260 -47.67 20.41 -34.21
CA SER A 260 -48.58 19.39 -33.68
C SER A 260 -48.78 19.59 -32.17
N ALA A 261 -49.90 19.09 -31.62
CA ALA A 261 -50.20 19.24 -30.19
C ALA A 261 -49.02 18.75 -29.34
N PRO A 262 -48.61 19.47 -28.27
CA PRO A 262 -47.45 19.10 -27.49
C PRO A 262 -47.62 17.66 -26.99
N ALA A 263 -46.70 16.78 -27.38
CA ALA A 263 -46.63 15.43 -26.86
C ALA A 263 -46.18 15.49 -25.39
N SER A 264 -47.09 15.86 -24.50
CA SER A 264 -46.91 15.69 -23.06
C SER A 264 -47.02 14.20 -22.79
N GLY A 265 -45.89 13.50 -22.87
CA GLY A 265 -45.77 12.11 -22.48
C GLY A 265 -46.11 11.97 -21.00
N GLY A 266 -47.38 11.70 -20.71
CA GLY A 266 -47.86 11.22 -19.42
C GLY A 266 -47.32 9.81 -19.18
N ALA A 267 -46.03 9.71 -18.89
CA ALA A 267 -45.45 8.53 -18.29
C ALA A 267 -45.40 8.77 -16.79
N THR A 268 -46.21 8.02 -16.06
CA THR A 268 -46.08 7.81 -14.62
C THR A 268 -44.59 7.69 -14.29
N PRO A 269 -44.03 8.50 -13.38
CA PRO A 269 -42.58 8.57 -13.18
C PRO A 269 -42.07 7.24 -12.61
N GLY A 270 -41.73 6.31 -13.49
CA GLY A 270 -40.66 5.36 -13.21
C GLY A 270 -39.41 6.20 -13.14
N ALA A 271 -38.91 6.43 -11.92
CA ALA A 271 -37.79 7.31 -11.66
C ALA A 271 -36.64 7.06 -12.66
N PRO A 272 -36.13 8.08 -13.35
CA PRO A 272 -34.99 7.94 -14.24
C PRO A 272 -33.77 7.45 -13.45
N ILE A 273 -33.21 6.32 -13.87
CA ILE A 273 -31.96 5.79 -13.33
C ILE A 273 -30.83 6.62 -13.95
N ILE A 274 -30.54 7.75 -13.33
CA ILE A 274 -29.27 8.46 -13.47
C ILE A 274 -28.24 7.59 -12.73
N PRO A 275 -27.19 7.02 -13.35
CA PRO A 275 -26.06 6.53 -12.58
C PRO A 275 -25.33 7.76 -12.06
N ARG A 276 -25.85 8.34 -10.97
CA ARG A 276 -25.00 9.02 -10.03
C ARG A 276 -23.89 8.02 -9.76
N LEU A 277 -22.64 8.33 -10.12
CA LEU A 277 -21.53 7.83 -9.34
C LEU A 277 -21.85 8.31 -7.94
N ASN A 278 -22.51 7.44 -7.17
CA ASN A 278 -22.95 7.75 -5.83
C ASN A 278 -21.71 8.32 -5.16
N ARG A 279 -21.76 9.59 -4.72
CA ARG A 279 -20.83 10.09 -3.71
C ARG A 279 -20.64 8.93 -2.76
N GLN A 280 -19.41 8.40 -2.65
CA GLN A 280 -19.13 7.11 -2.02
C GLN A 280 -20.09 6.91 -0.85
N GLN A 281 -21.12 6.08 -1.05
CA GLN A 281 -22.15 5.94 -0.04
C GLN A 281 -21.50 5.17 1.08
N ARG A 282 -21.17 5.87 2.16
CA ARG A 282 -20.66 5.27 3.38
C ARG A 282 -21.75 4.34 3.90
N THR A 283 -21.56 3.06 3.68
CA THR A 283 -22.34 2.02 4.33
C THR A 283 -21.83 1.84 5.75
N GLN A 284 -22.62 1.21 6.62
CA GLN A 284 -22.20 0.92 8.00
C GLN A 284 -20.89 0.11 8.03
N ILE A 285 -20.69 -0.77 7.04
CA ILE A 285 -19.48 -1.57 6.87
C ILE A 285 -19.06 -1.50 5.40
N MET A 286 -17.78 -1.25 5.13
CA MET A 286 -17.19 -1.22 3.80
C MET A 286 -16.26 -2.42 3.59
N LEU A 287 -16.42 -3.17 2.51
CA LEU A 287 -15.64 -4.38 2.25
C LEU A 287 -14.37 -4.10 1.46
N ILE A 288 -13.23 -4.54 1.99
CA ILE A 288 -11.91 -4.50 1.32
C ILE A 288 -11.42 -5.93 1.10
N ILE A 289 -11.10 -6.24 -0.16
CA ILE A 289 -10.69 -7.58 -0.58
C ILE A 289 -9.28 -7.53 -1.19
N GLY A 290 -8.33 -8.21 -0.56
CA GLY A 290 -7.00 -8.50 -1.08
C GLY A 290 -6.97 -9.84 -1.80
N TYR A 291 -7.31 -9.86 -3.09
CA TYR A 291 -7.37 -11.10 -3.85
C TYR A 291 -6.22 -11.25 -4.84
N GLY A 292 -5.44 -12.33 -4.71
CA GLY A 292 -4.25 -12.54 -5.52
C GLY A 292 -3.43 -13.75 -5.09
N GLN A 293 -2.15 -13.73 -5.44
CA GLN A 293 -1.20 -14.80 -5.16
C GLN A 293 -0.55 -14.69 -3.77
N SER A 294 0.75 -14.98 -3.67
CA SER A 294 1.48 -15.06 -2.40
C SER A 294 1.62 -13.72 -1.68
N LEU A 295 1.87 -12.62 -2.42
CA LEU A 295 2.03 -11.29 -1.82
C LEU A 295 0.73 -10.74 -1.23
N SER A 296 -0.44 -11.06 -1.81
CA SER A 296 -1.73 -10.62 -1.24
C SER A 296 -2.06 -11.33 0.08
N ARG A 297 -1.40 -12.46 0.37
CA ARG A 297 -1.56 -13.22 1.62
C ARG A 297 -0.47 -12.93 2.65
N GLY A 298 0.51 -12.08 2.33
CA GLY A 298 1.61 -11.76 3.24
C GLY A 298 2.65 -12.87 3.37
N ILE A 299 2.99 -13.56 2.27
CA ILE A 299 4.09 -14.54 2.28
C ILE A 299 5.38 -13.87 2.77
N ASN A 300 6.09 -14.51 3.69
CA ASN A 300 7.31 -14.04 4.33
C ASN A 300 7.20 -12.71 5.10
N SER A 301 6.02 -12.12 5.23
CA SER A 301 5.77 -10.93 6.07
C SER A 301 5.70 -11.29 7.56
N LEU A 302 6.71 -12.02 8.06
CA LEU A 302 6.74 -12.61 9.39
C LEU A 302 7.49 -11.71 10.40
N PRO A 303 7.02 -11.61 11.66
CA PRO A 303 5.72 -12.06 12.15
C PRO A 303 4.58 -11.10 11.72
N ALA A 304 3.33 -11.53 11.87
CA ALA A 304 2.20 -10.59 11.86
C ALA A 304 2.38 -9.52 12.94
N ILE A 305 2.16 -8.25 12.58
CA ILE A 305 2.38 -7.10 13.47
C ILE A 305 1.06 -6.47 13.93
N SER A 306 0.01 -6.54 13.13
CA SER A 306 -1.33 -6.02 13.47
C SER A 306 -2.13 -7.03 14.28
N THR A 307 -1.63 -7.40 15.46
CA THR A 307 -2.23 -8.43 16.34
C THR A 307 -3.31 -7.89 17.27
N THR A 308 -3.48 -6.57 17.30
CA THR A 308 -4.57 -5.87 17.99
C THR A 308 -5.31 -4.99 17.00
N GLN A 309 -6.57 -4.67 17.31
CA GLN A 309 -7.41 -3.84 16.45
C GLN A 309 -7.63 -2.47 17.10
N PRO A 310 -6.93 -1.42 16.65
CA PRO A 310 -7.00 -0.08 17.26
C PRO A 310 -8.25 0.72 16.86
N TYR A 311 -9.00 0.27 15.86
CA TYR A 311 -10.19 0.92 15.31
C TYR A 311 -11.39 -0.04 15.27
N SER A 312 -12.48 0.33 14.60
CA SER A 312 -13.70 -0.50 14.49
C SER A 312 -13.72 -1.41 13.25
N ASN A 313 -12.55 -1.85 12.79
CA ASN A 313 -12.44 -2.75 11.63
C ASN A 313 -12.67 -4.21 12.03
N ILE A 314 -13.28 -4.99 11.13
CA ILE A 314 -13.76 -6.34 11.38
C ILE A 314 -13.31 -7.33 10.29
N MET A 315 -13.37 -8.62 10.63
CA MET A 315 -13.24 -9.76 9.73
C MET A 315 -14.24 -10.84 10.15
N ILE A 316 -14.45 -11.87 9.33
CA ILE A 316 -15.22 -13.03 9.81
C ILE A 316 -14.39 -13.84 10.81
N ALA A 317 -15.07 -14.64 11.64
CA ALA A 317 -14.43 -15.42 12.70
C ALA A 317 -13.29 -16.34 12.24
N SER A 318 -13.29 -16.80 10.98
CA SER A 318 -12.17 -17.57 10.42
C SER A 318 -10.94 -16.77 10.02
N GLY A 319 -10.95 -15.45 10.20
CA GLY A 319 -9.83 -14.58 9.86
C GLY A 319 -9.82 -14.13 8.40
N THR A 320 -8.76 -13.40 8.03
CA THR A 320 -8.64 -12.75 6.72
C THR A 320 -8.29 -13.73 5.60
N LYS A 321 -7.57 -14.82 5.87
CA LYS A 321 -6.93 -15.65 4.84
C LYS A 321 -7.66 -16.95 4.50
N ILE A 322 -8.60 -17.37 5.33
CA ILE A 322 -9.29 -18.67 5.21
C ILE A 322 -10.48 -18.53 4.24
N ARG A 323 -10.63 -19.50 3.34
CA ARG A 323 -11.63 -19.49 2.26
C ARG A 323 -12.73 -20.49 2.51
N ASN A 324 -13.86 -20.31 1.85
CA ASN A 324 -14.93 -21.30 1.87
C ASN A 324 -14.40 -22.70 1.47
N GLY A 325 -14.76 -23.71 2.26
CA GLY A 325 -14.31 -25.10 2.09
C GLY A 325 -12.89 -25.39 2.56
N ASP A 326 -12.13 -24.40 3.03
CA ASP A 326 -10.86 -24.65 3.73
C ASP A 326 -11.13 -25.01 5.20
N SER A 327 -10.21 -25.77 5.81
CA SER A 327 -10.29 -26.12 7.22
C SER A 327 -10.31 -24.86 8.09
N GLY A 328 -11.27 -24.78 9.02
CA GLY A 328 -11.43 -23.65 9.93
C GLY A 328 -12.24 -22.47 9.37
N TYR A 329 -12.82 -22.58 8.17
CA TYR A 329 -13.74 -21.57 7.65
C TYR A 329 -14.99 -21.45 8.54
N ASN A 330 -15.26 -20.24 9.01
CA ASN A 330 -16.32 -19.94 9.95
C ASN A 330 -16.88 -18.54 9.69
N PRO A 331 -18.00 -18.44 8.95
CA PRO A 331 -18.66 -17.18 8.67
C PRO A 331 -19.81 -16.90 9.65
N SER A 332 -19.75 -17.36 10.91
CA SER A 332 -20.87 -17.23 11.86
C SER A 332 -20.96 -15.87 12.57
N SER A 333 -19.88 -15.09 12.56
CA SER A 333 -19.83 -13.80 13.26
C SER A 333 -18.70 -12.92 12.75
N PHE A 334 -18.83 -11.62 13.03
CA PHE A 334 -17.74 -10.67 12.90
C PHE A 334 -16.88 -10.64 14.17
N VAL A 335 -15.57 -10.56 13.98
CA VAL A 335 -14.56 -10.41 15.02
C VAL A 335 -13.61 -9.26 14.66
N PRO A 336 -12.87 -8.69 15.61
CA PRO A 336 -11.92 -7.60 15.30
C PRO A 336 -10.92 -8.01 14.22
N LEU A 337 -10.66 -7.11 13.25
CA LEU A 337 -9.72 -7.35 12.16
C LEU A 337 -8.28 -7.37 12.72
N VAL A 338 -7.66 -8.55 12.72
CA VAL A 338 -6.26 -8.72 13.15
C VAL A 338 -5.52 -9.65 12.19
N ALA A 339 -4.23 -9.42 12.02
CA ALA A 339 -3.36 -10.30 11.27
C ALA A 339 -2.93 -11.51 12.13
N LYS A 340 -2.66 -12.63 11.46
CA LYS A 340 -2.19 -13.86 12.12
C LYS A 340 -1.06 -14.50 11.31
N THR A 341 -0.03 -14.93 12.02
CA THR A 341 1.05 -15.76 11.46
C THR A 341 0.57 -17.21 11.31
N GLU A 342 0.62 -17.73 10.08
CA GLU A 342 0.29 -19.12 9.74
C GLU A 342 1.34 -19.67 8.77
N GLY A 343 2.18 -20.61 9.25
CA GLY A 343 3.30 -21.12 8.46
C GLY A 343 4.24 -20.00 8.03
N THR A 344 4.37 -19.79 6.72
CA THR A 344 5.19 -18.72 6.13
C THR A 344 4.41 -17.44 5.81
N GLU A 345 3.13 -17.35 6.16
CA GLU A 345 2.27 -16.18 5.89
C GLU A 345 2.09 -15.35 7.17
N GLY A 346 2.48 -14.08 7.17
CA GLY A 346 2.41 -13.19 8.35
C GLY A 346 1.44 -12.02 8.18
N GLU A 347 1.91 -10.79 8.19
CA GLU A 347 1.08 -9.60 7.97
C GLU A 347 0.48 -9.59 6.55
N ASP A 348 -0.85 -9.56 6.43
CA ASP A 348 -1.51 -9.39 5.15
C ASP A 348 -1.84 -7.91 4.87
N PRO A 349 -1.69 -7.45 3.62
CA PRO A 349 -1.76 -6.02 3.29
C PRO A 349 -3.13 -5.38 3.57
N VAL A 350 -4.20 -6.18 3.63
CA VAL A 350 -5.56 -5.67 3.88
C VAL A 350 -5.70 -5.16 5.30
N VAL A 351 -5.10 -5.82 6.29
CA VAL A 351 -5.15 -5.37 7.69
C VAL A 351 -4.48 -4.00 7.83
N GLY A 352 -3.27 -3.86 7.28
CA GLY A 352 -2.55 -2.59 7.25
C GLY A 352 -3.28 -1.49 6.48
N LEU A 353 -3.88 -1.82 5.33
CA LEU A 353 -4.67 -0.88 4.53
C LEU A 353 -5.89 -0.36 5.29
N CYS A 354 -6.72 -1.25 5.85
CA CYS A 354 -7.92 -0.86 6.58
C CYS A 354 -7.58 0.06 7.76
N ASN A 355 -6.56 -0.28 8.54
CA ASN A 355 -6.11 0.57 9.66
C ASN A 355 -5.49 1.88 9.16
N GLY A 356 -4.72 1.83 8.07
CA GLY A 356 -4.06 3.01 7.47
C GLY A 356 -5.05 4.04 6.92
N VAL A 357 -6.14 3.59 6.29
CA VAL A 357 -7.21 4.47 5.79
C VAL A 357 -7.91 5.18 6.94
N VAL A 358 -8.29 4.47 8.00
CA VAL A 358 -8.90 5.09 9.19
C VAL A 358 -7.95 6.11 9.82
N ARG A 359 -6.67 5.75 9.98
CA ARG A 359 -5.65 6.67 10.50
C ARG A 359 -5.52 7.94 9.66
N ARG A 360 -5.57 7.82 8.32
CA ARG A 360 -5.49 8.97 7.42
C ARG A 360 -6.72 9.87 7.52
N ALA A 361 -7.92 9.27 7.56
CA ALA A 361 -9.16 10.02 7.71
C ALA A 361 -9.19 10.82 9.01
N ILE A 362 -8.72 10.25 10.13
CA ILE A 362 -8.57 10.97 11.40
C ILE A 362 -7.62 12.16 11.26
N ALA A 363 -6.48 11.98 10.57
CA ALA A 363 -5.53 13.06 10.33
C ALA A 363 -6.11 14.19 9.48
N ASP A 364 -7.06 13.87 8.59
CA ASP A 364 -7.80 14.84 7.76
C ASP A 364 -9.04 15.43 8.49
N GLY A 365 -9.23 15.12 9.78
CA GLY A 365 -10.26 15.71 10.65
C GLY A 365 -11.55 14.90 10.81
N GLU A 366 -11.59 13.67 10.31
CA GLU A 366 -12.76 12.79 10.44
C GLU A 366 -12.79 12.00 11.76
N ILE A 367 -13.96 11.45 12.11
CA ILE A 367 -14.16 10.67 13.34
C ILE A 367 -13.91 9.18 13.06
N ALA A 368 -13.07 8.54 13.85
CA ALA A 368 -12.69 7.13 13.68
C ALA A 368 -13.90 6.16 13.62
N THR A 369 -14.94 6.43 14.41
CA THR A 369 -16.16 5.59 14.48
C THR A 369 -17.01 5.63 13.22
N ASP A 370 -16.80 6.62 12.34
CA ASP A 370 -17.48 6.70 11.05
C ASP A 370 -16.87 5.76 10.01
N TRP A 371 -15.78 5.07 10.38
CA TRP A 371 -15.04 4.16 9.52
C TRP A 371 -15.04 2.74 10.10
N SER A 372 -15.73 1.82 9.40
CA SER A 372 -15.65 0.39 9.68
C SER A 372 -15.43 -0.37 8.37
N PHE A 373 -14.28 -1.06 8.30
CA PHE A 373 -13.95 -1.92 7.17
C PHE A 373 -14.07 -3.39 7.56
N LEU A 374 -14.65 -4.19 6.67
CA LEU A 374 -14.49 -5.64 6.66
C LEU A 374 -13.31 -5.99 5.77
N GLY A 375 -12.25 -6.56 6.34
CA GLY A 375 -11.04 -6.96 5.62
C GLY A 375 -11.01 -8.46 5.31
N THR A 376 -10.58 -8.83 4.10
CA THR A 376 -10.29 -10.22 3.75
C THR A 376 -9.21 -10.33 2.68
N SER A 377 -8.41 -11.39 2.74
CA SER A 377 -7.33 -11.72 1.80
C SER A 377 -7.42 -13.17 1.30
N PRO A 378 -8.52 -13.58 0.63
CA PRO A 378 -8.84 -14.98 0.32
C PRO A 378 -8.11 -15.51 -0.93
N GLY A 379 -6.92 -14.99 -1.23
CA GLY A 379 -6.09 -15.41 -2.36
C GLY A 379 -5.49 -16.81 -2.23
N ARG A 380 -4.56 -17.18 -3.14
CA ARG A 380 -3.77 -18.41 -3.03
C ARG A 380 -2.37 -18.26 -3.59
N SER A 381 -1.36 -18.52 -2.75
CA SER A 381 0.04 -18.61 -3.15
C SER A 381 0.28 -19.61 -4.29
N ALA A 382 1.23 -19.30 -5.18
CA ALA A 382 1.63 -20.12 -6.32
C ALA A 382 0.45 -20.49 -7.25
N ARG A 383 -0.44 -19.54 -7.52
CA ARG A 383 -1.50 -19.67 -8.53
C ARG A 383 -1.33 -18.59 -9.58
N SER A 384 -1.55 -18.99 -10.82
CA SER A 384 -1.62 -18.11 -11.98
C SER A 384 -2.87 -17.25 -11.94
N VAL A 385 -2.92 -16.23 -12.81
CA VAL A 385 -4.12 -15.39 -12.99
C VAL A 385 -5.31 -16.23 -13.47
N GLU A 386 -5.06 -17.22 -14.32
CA GLU A 386 -6.08 -18.12 -14.87
C GLU A 386 -6.70 -18.98 -13.76
N GLU A 387 -5.90 -19.48 -12.82
CA GLU A 387 -6.38 -20.26 -11.68
C GLU A 387 -7.11 -19.42 -10.61
N LEU A 388 -6.84 -18.12 -10.55
CA LEU A 388 -7.54 -17.15 -9.70
C LEU A 388 -8.71 -16.48 -10.42
N GLY A 389 -8.87 -16.73 -11.72
CA GLY A 389 -9.93 -16.16 -12.53
C GLY A 389 -11.29 -16.81 -12.25
N PRO A 390 -12.38 -16.20 -12.77
CA PRO A 390 -13.69 -16.83 -12.79
C PRO A 390 -13.62 -18.21 -13.47
N SER A 391 -14.30 -19.20 -12.88
CA SER A 391 -14.34 -20.56 -13.38
C SER A 391 -15.72 -21.18 -13.15
N SER A 392 -16.10 -22.15 -13.98
CA SER A 392 -17.30 -22.96 -13.80
C SER A 392 -17.16 -24.00 -12.68
N ASP A 393 -15.94 -24.29 -12.21
CA ASP A 393 -15.72 -25.18 -11.07
C ASP A 393 -16.13 -24.49 -9.76
N PRO A 394 -17.13 -24.99 -9.02
CA PRO A 394 -17.56 -24.41 -7.74
C PRO A 394 -16.43 -24.30 -6.71
N ASN A 395 -15.40 -25.14 -6.81
CA ASN A 395 -14.25 -25.14 -5.88
C ASN A 395 -13.11 -24.20 -6.30
N ALA A 396 -13.24 -23.51 -7.43
CA ALA A 396 -12.25 -22.53 -7.87
C ALA A 396 -12.09 -21.40 -6.84
N PHE A 397 -10.88 -20.86 -6.72
CA PHE A 397 -10.57 -19.85 -5.71
C PHE A 397 -11.41 -18.59 -5.85
N TYR A 398 -11.76 -18.21 -7.08
CA TYR A 398 -12.64 -17.07 -7.35
C TYR A 398 -14.02 -17.29 -6.75
N ASN A 399 -14.61 -18.46 -6.99
CA ASN A 399 -15.93 -18.82 -6.47
C ASN A 399 -15.94 -18.90 -4.94
N LYS A 400 -14.85 -19.37 -4.33
CA LYS A 400 -14.68 -19.33 -2.87
C LYS A 400 -14.62 -17.90 -2.32
N MET A 401 -13.95 -16.96 -3.01
CA MET A 401 -13.95 -15.54 -2.65
C MET A 401 -15.35 -14.93 -2.81
N VAL A 402 -16.05 -15.21 -3.92
CA VAL A 402 -17.44 -14.77 -4.11
C VAL A 402 -18.34 -15.30 -3.00
N ARG A 403 -18.13 -16.56 -2.59
CA ARG A 403 -18.89 -17.15 -1.49
C ARG A 403 -18.60 -16.48 -0.14
N TYR A 404 -17.34 -16.12 0.13
CA TYR A 404 -16.99 -15.28 1.29
C TYR A 404 -17.80 -13.99 1.28
N VAL A 405 -17.83 -13.27 0.15
CA VAL A 405 -18.61 -12.03 0.03
C VAL A 405 -20.10 -12.27 0.30
N GLN A 406 -20.67 -13.36 -0.22
CA GLN A 406 -22.07 -13.71 0.04
C GLN A 406 -22.32 -14.00 1.53
N ASP A 407 -21.43 -14.77 2.16
CA ASP A 407 -21.57 -15.13 3.57
C ASP A 407 -21.49 -13.88 4.47
N THR A 408 -20.61 -12.91 4.15
CA THR A 408 -20.55 -11.64 4.91
C THR A 408 -21.81 -10.77 4.81
N LYS A 409 -22.62 -10.93 3.76
CA LYS A 409 -23.89 -10.20 3.62
C LYS A 409 -25.02 -10.80 4.47
N ASN A 410 -24.86 -12.04 4.94
CA ASN A 410 -25.87 -12.77 5.68
C ASN A 410 -25.66 -12.72 7.20
N LEU A 411 -24.61 -12.03 7.65
CA LEU A 411 -24.32 -11.71 9.04
C LEU A 411 -24.89 -10.33 9.39
#